data_AF-A0A833E7D2-F1
#
_entry.id   AF-A0A833E7D2-F1
#
_cell.length_a   1.000
_cell.length_b   1.000
_cell.length_c   1.000
_cell.angle_alpha   90.00
_cell.angle_beta   90.00
_cell.angle_gamma   90.00
#
_symmetry.space_group_name_H-M   'P 1'
#
loop_
_entity.id
_entity.type
_entity.pdbx_description
1 polymer ?
#
loop_
_entity_poly.entity_id
_entity_poly.type
_entity_poly.pdbx_seq_one_letter_code
_entity_poly.pdbx_strand_id
1 'polypeptide(L)' 'EEYIVTILHRSVDGEIGSIEIKASNIVEVGSWYIRLSDRIIPFHRILEIRKVDGGIVWRKGCKSARFQ' A
#
# COMPACT_ATOMS: atom_id res chain seq x y z
N GLU A 1 8.67 -9.94 -9.00
CA GLU A 1 7.40 -9.34 -9.45
C GLU A 1 7.33 -7.91 -8.93
N GLU A 2 6.97 -6.94 -9.77
CA GLU A 2 6.80 -5.56 -9.33
C GLU A 2 5.35 -5.35 -8.84
N TYR A 3 5.21 -4.92 -7.59
CA TYR A 3 3.93 -4.60 -6.98
C TYR A 3 3.81 -3.09 -6.76
N ILE A 4 2.59 -2.59 -6.86
CA ILE A 4 2.21 -1.22 -6.53
C ILE A 4 1.28 -1.29 -5.32
N VAL A 5 1.61 -0.50 -4.30
CA VAL A 5 0.81 -0.36 -3.08
C VAL A 5 0.17 1.02 -3.09
N THR A 6 -1.15 1.07 -3.04
CA THR A 6 -1.92 2.32 -2.93
C THR A 6 -2.22 2.58 -1.46
N ILE A 7 -1.85 3.77 -0.98
CA ILE A 7 -2.00 4.15 0.43
C ILE A 7 -2.86 5.41 0.56
N LEU A 8 -3.67 5.46 1.60
CA LEU A 8 -4.46 6.62 1.99
C LEU A 8 -3.53 7.73 2.49
N HIS A 9 -3.49 8.85 1.78
CA HIS A 9 -2.74 10.05 2.16
C HIS A 9 -3.69 11.15 2.63
N ARG A 10 -3.26 11.93 3.62
CA ARG A 10 -3.98 13.11 4.09
C ARG A 10 -3.04 14.29 3.97
N SER A 11 -3.41 15.28 3.19
CA SER A 11 -2.63 16.51 3.05
C SER A 11 -2.68 17.32 4.35
N VAL A 12 -1.77 18.29 4.46
CA VAL A 12 -1.75 19.22 5.60
C VAL A 12 -3.06 20.02 5.68
N ASP A 13 -3.63 20.34 4.51
CA ASP A 13 -4.89 21.07 4.37
C ASP A 13 -6.13 20.20 4.67
N GLY A 14 -5.91 18.93 5.02
CA GLY A 14 -6.96 18.01 5.43
C GLY A 14 -7.63 17.25 4.30
N GLU A 15 -7.21 17.46 3.04
CA GLU A 15 -7.71 16.70 1.90
C GLU A 15 -7.29 15.23 2.02
N ILE A 16 -8.25 14.34 1.72
CA ILE A 16 -8.04 12.90 1.75
C ILE A 16 -7.85 12.44 0.31
N GLY A 17 -6.71 11.82 0.03
CA GLY A 17 -6.39 11.25 -1.26
C GLY A 17 -5.67 9.91 -1.12
N SER A 18 -5.11 9.44 -2.22
CA SER A 18 -4.26 8.26 -2.22
C SER A 18 -2.99 8.49 -3.01
N ILE A 19 -1.90 7.88 -2.58
CA ILE A 19 -0.64 7.86 -3.32
C ILE A 19 -0.24 6.41 -3.61
N GLU A 20 0.42 6.22 -4.73
CA GLU A 20 0.96 4.92 -5.13
C GLU A 20 2.45 4.86 -4.81
N ILE A 21 2.88 3.73 -4.25
CA ILE A 21 4.29 3.45 -4.00
C ILE A 21 4.66 2.12 -4.65
N LYS A 22 5.87 2.04 -5.21
CA LYS A 22 6.42 0.77 -5.68
C LYS A 22 6.84 -0.06 -4.47
N ALA A 23 6.46 -1.34 -4.44
CA ALA A 23 6.85 -2.25 -3.38
C ALA A 23 8.38 -2.45 -3.29
N SER A 24 9.11 -2.22 -4.39
CA SER A 24 10.57 -2.21 -4.41
C SER A 24 11.20 -1.14 -3.52
N ASN A 25 10.43 -0.11 -3.12
CA ASN A 25 10.89 0.93 -2.20
C ASN A 25 10.71 0.54 -0.72
N ILE A 26 10.06 -0.60 -0.45
CA ILE A 26 9.86 -1.10 0.91
C ILE A 26 11.15 -1.73 1.40
N VAL A 27 11.74 -1.13 2.44
CA VAL A 27 12.97 -1.62 3.06
C VAL A 27 12.70 -2.61 4.19
N GLU A 28 11.52 -2.54 4.82
CA GLU A 28 11.16 -3.42 5.93
C GLU A 28 9.64 -3.57 6.01
N VAL A 29 9.18 -4.78 6.37
CA VAL A 29 7.79 -5.06 6.73
C VAL A 29 7.77 -5.43 8.21
N GLY A 30 7.26 -4.51 9.03
CA GLY A 30 7.09 -4.71 10.46
C GLY A 30 5.73 -5.35 10.79
N SER A 31 5.47 -5.54 12.08
CA SER A 31 4.24 -6.20 12.54
C SER A 31 2.94 -5.41 12.27
N TRP A 32 3.05 -4.09 12.02
CA TRP A 32 1.90 -3.20 11.82
C TRP A 32 2.12 -2.12 10.74
N TYR A 33 3.26 -2.17 10.06
CA TYR A 33 3.69 -1.14 9.10
C TYR A 33 4.58 -1.70 7.99
N ILE A 34 4.68 -0.94 6.90
CA ILE A 34 5.80 -1.01 5.96
C ILE A 34 6.68 0.23 6.13
N ARG A 35 7.99 0.06 6.03
CA ARG A 35 8.96 1.16 6.08
C ARG A 35 9.52 1.39 4.68
N LEU A 36 9.52 2.66 4.28
CA LEU A 36 10.30 3.17 3.16
C LEU A 36 11.56 3.85 3.71
N SER A 37 12.50 4.21 2.85
CA SER A 37 13.75 4.85 3.27
C SER A 37 13.54 6.17 4.05
N ASP A 38 12.44 6.89 3.79
CA ASP A 38 12.16 8.21 4.36
C ASP A 38 10.99 8.25 5.35
N ARG A 39 10.14 7.21 5.40
CA ARG A 39 8.89 7.24 6.17
C ARG A 39 8.37 5.84 6.54
N ILE A 40 7.47 5.81 7.52
CA ILE A 40 6.75 4.60 7.95
C ILE A 40 5.28 4.73 7.56
N ILE A 41 4.72 3.66 6.99
CA ILE A 41 3.32 3.59 6.56
C ILE A 41 2.62 2.47 7.32
N PRO A 42 1.67 2.79 8.21
CA PRO A 42 0.85 1.80 8.90
C PRO A 42 -0.06 1.01 7.96
N PHE A 43 -0.30 -0.27 8.24
CA PHE A 43 -1.15 -1.14 7.39
C PHE A 43 -2.58 -0.63 7.24
N HIS A 44 -3.16 0.01 8.25
CA HIS A 44 -4.53 0.53 8.17
C HIS A 44 -4.69 1.63 7.11
N ARG A 45 -3.60 2.22 6.61
CA ARG A 45 -3.60 3.18 5.51
C ARG A 45 -3.51 2.51 4.14
N ILE A 46 -3.15 1.24 4.04
CA ILE A 46 -3.07 0.55 2.75
C ILE A 46 -4.49 0.32 2.23
N LEU A 47 -4.73 0.75 1.00
CA LEU A 47 -6.01 0.63 0.30
C LEU A 47 -6.00 -0.53 -0.70
N GLU A 48 -4.88 -0.74 -1.40
CA GLU A 48 -4.75 -1.75 -2.44
C GLU A 48 -3.31 -2.19 -2.62
N ILE A 49 -3.13 -3.44 -3.00
CA ILE A 49 -1.88 -4.01 -3.50
C ILE A 49 -2.20 -4.67 -4.84
N ARG A 50 -1.55 -4.21 -5.90
CA ARG A 50 -1.69 -4.75 -7.25
C ARG A 50 -0.34 -5.08 -7.86
N LYS A 51 -0.33 -6.00 -8.80
CA LYS A 51 0.79 -6.25 -9.71
C LYS A 51 0.86 -5.14 -10.76
N VAL A 52 2.05 -4.88 -11.31
CA VAL A 52 2.22 -3.92 -12.42
C VAL A 52 1.42 -4.33 -13.67
N ASP A 53 1.14 -5.63 -13.84
CA ASP A 53 0.26 -6.14 -14.91
C ASP A 53 -1.24 -5.84 -14.70
N GLY A 54 -1.61 -5.20 -13.59
CA GLY A 54 -2.98 -4.84 -13.24
C GLY A 54 -3.71 -5.84 -12.34
N GLY A 55 -3.11 -7.00 -12.04
CA GLY A 55 -3.71 -7.99 -11.15
C GLY A 55 -3.80 -7.51 -9.70
N ILE A 56 -5.01 -7.40 -9.15
CA ILE A 56 -5.22 -7.01 -7.73
C ILE A 56 -4.98 -8.21 -6.84
N VAL A 57 -4.01 -8.10 -5.93
CA VAL A 57 -3.69 -9.13 -4.93
C VAL A 57 -4.57 -8.94 -3.70
N TRP A 58 -4.70 -7.69 -3.26
CA TRP A 58 -5.41 -7.34 -2.06
C TRP A 58 -6.03 -5.95 -2.19
N ARG A 59 -7.23 -5.77 -1.63
CA ARG A 59 -7.90 -4.47 -1.57
C ARG A 59 -8.67 -4.35 -0.25
N LYS A 60 -8.52 -3.23 0.44
CA LYS A 60 -9.19 -2.95 1.71
C LYS A 60 -10.71 -3.03 1.54
N GLY A 61 -11.36 -3.74 2.45
CA GLY A 61 -12.81 -3.96 2.43
C GLY A 61 -13.28 -5.05 1.46
N CYS A 62 -12.37 -5.63 0.65
CA CYS A 62 -12.70 -6.75 -0.21
C CYS A 62 -12.46 -8.07 0.56
N LYS A 63 -13.50 -8.92 0.69
CA LYS A 63 -13.40 -10.22 1.38
C LYS A 63 -12.65 -11.29 0.55
N SER A 64 -12.30 -11.02 -0.70
CA SER A 64 -11.63 -11.98 -1.59
C SER A 64 -10.17 -11.61 -1.84
N ALA A 65 -9.33 -11.61 -0.81
CA ALA A 65 -7.90 -11.69 -1.06
C ALA A 65 -7.60 -13.14 -1.47
N ARG A 66 -7.32 -13.38 -2.76
CA ARG A 66 -6.82 -14.68 -3.23
C ARG A 66 -5.31 -14.65 -3.08
N PHE A 67 -4.82 -15.27 -2.01
CA PHE A 67 -3.41 -15.64 -1.90
C PHE A 67 -3.24 -16.92 -2.73
N GLN A 68 -2.52 -16.84 -3.86
CA GLN A 68 -2.05 -18.01 -4.62
C GLN A 68 -0.63 -18.33 -4.19
#